data_AF-A0A2P4YUF8-F1
#
_entry.id   AF-A0A2P4YUF8-F1
#
_cell.length_a   1.000
_cell.length_b   1.000
_cell.length_c   1.000
_cell.angle_alpha   90.00
_cell.angle_beta   90.00
_cell.angle_gamma   90.00
#
_symmetry.space_group_name_H-M   'P 1'
#
loop_
_entity.id
_entity.type
_entity.pdbx_description
1 polymer ?
#
loop_
_entity_poly.entity_id
_entity_poly.type
_entity_poly.pdbx_seq_one_letter_code
_entity_poly.pdbx_strand_id
1 'polypeptide(L)'
;MGRRWLGSSTASAEFATEDAEAREREKTFVCEHTAAMATKYTTWNIDEEVKIRMTESGAAARPAISAPQAFQNTLAKYGSANALQQTLKIRMTESGAAARPAISAPQAFQNTLAKFGSANALHFKKDGEWTSYSFQTYYDKCCQFAKGLLHVGLERYQGVSIIGFNSPEWAIADIGAIFAGGVAAGIYTTNNPKACEFIAKHSDSAVVVCDGVKQLEKFLAIQDNLPKLKALVMWNDVVPEGIQSKVPIYTFEDFLELGKDVK
;
A
#
# COMPACT_ATOMS: atom_id res chain seq x y z
N MET A 1 -4.17 59.81 42.28
CA MET A 1 -2.75 60.25 42.35
C MET A 1 -1.91 59.18 41.66
N GLY A 2 -0.93 59.41 40.79
CA GLY A 2 -0.48 60.57 39.98
C GLY A 2 0.26 60.01 38.73
N ARG A 3 0.18 60.63 37.53
CA ARG A 3 1.14 61.61 36.92
C ARG A 3 2.60 61.09 36.83
N ARG A 4 3.41 61.32 35.78
CA ARG A 4 3.38 62.11 34.50
C ARG A 4 4.39 61.42 33.52
N TRP A 5 4.48 61.56 32.18
CA TRP A 5 4.04 62.49 31.12
C TRP A 5 3.42 61.69 29.92
N LEU A 6 2.92 62.18 28.76
CA LEU A 6 2.97 63.44 27.97
C LEU A 6 4.17 63.68 27.03
N GLY A 7 3.89 64.19 25.80
CA GLY A 7 4.86 64.54 24.74
C GLY A 7 4.99 63.45 23.66
N SER A 8 4.54 63.53 22.39
CA SER A 8 4.01 64.58 21.48
C SER A 8 5.01 65.56 20.82
N SER A 9 5.33 65.32 19.54
CA SER A 9 5.76 66.35 18.58
C SER A 9 5.57 65.88 17.14
N THR A 10 4.99 66.73 16.28
CA THR A 10 4.83 66.50 14.84
C THR A 10 5.80 67.37 14.03
N ALA A 11 6.51 66.77 13.08
CA ALA A 11 7.11 67.43 11.92
C ALA A 11 7.16 66.38 10.79
N SER A 12 6.63 66.56 9.58
CA SER A 12 6.63 67.69 8.62
C SER A 12 7.87 67.72 7.72
N ALA A 13 7.82 66.98 6.60
CA ALA A 13 8.31 67.40 5.28
C ALA A 13 7.89 66.37 4.21
N GLU A 14 7.34 66.83 3.09
CA GLU A 14 7.17 66.07 1.85
C GLU A 14 8.33 66.42 0.89
N PHE A 15 8.77 65.49 0.04
CA PHE A 15 8.77 65.60 -1.45
C PHE A 15 9.61 64.50 -2.13
N ALA A 16 9.38 64.34 -3.44
CA ALA A 16 10.28 63.78 -4.47
C ALA A 16 10.94 62.40 -4.18
N THR A 17 10.40 61.29 -4.68
CA THR A 17 10.60 60.72 -6.05
C THR A 17 12.02 60.26 -6.37
N GLU A 18 12.12 58.98 -6.71
CA GLU A 18 13.14 58.37 -7.58
C GLU A 18 14.62 58.56 -7.19
N ASP A 19 15.13 57.61 -6.43
CA ASP A 19 16.43 57.03 -6.77
C ASP A 19 16.39 55.50 -6.59
N ALA A 20 17.19 54.77 -7.36
CA ALA A 20 17.16 53.31 -7.44
C ALA A 20 18.40 52.64 -6.79
N GLU A 21 18.48 51.32 -6.87
CA GLU A 21 19.71 50.53 -6.68
C GLU A 21 20.48 50.65 -5.33
N ALA A 22 19.95 50.10 -4.22
CA ALA A 22 20.81 49.40 -3.23
C ALA A 22 20.04 48.55 -2.22
N ARG A 23 20.49 47.28 -2.04
CA ARG A 23 20.01 46.28 -1.07
C ARG A 23 18.55 45.81 -1.32
N GLU A 24 18.19 44.56 -1.11
CA GLU A 24 18.91 43.44 -0.47
C GLU A 24 18.89 42.19 -1.37
N ARG A 25 19.97 41.40 -1.37
CA ARG A 25 20.07 40.12 -2.10
C ARG A 25 20.42 39.01 -1.10
N GLU A 26 19.70 37.89 -1.18
CA GLU A 26 20.10 36.48 -0.95
C GLU A 26 18.85 35.68 -0.51
N LYS A 27 18.57 34.44 -0.93
CA LYS A 27 19.13 33.63 -2.04
C LYS A 27 18.14 32.48 -2.32
N THR A 28 17.58 32.42 -3.53
CA THR A 28 16.94 31.19 -4.04
C THR A 28 17.45 30.96 -5.46
N PHE A 29 18.15 29.84 -5.66
CA PHE A 29 18.89 29.59 -6.90
C PHE A 29 17.98 28.88 -7.92
N VAL A 30 17.59 29.59 -8.98
CA VAL A 30 16.93 28.99 -10.14
C VAL A 30 17.99 28.48 -11.10
N CYS A 31 17.84 27.25 -11.59
CA CYS A 31 18.56 26.73 -12.75
C CYS A 31 17.53 26.32 -13.79
N GLU A 32 17.38 27.12 -14.86
CA GLU A 32 16.55 26.79 -16.02
C GLU A 32 17.39 26.14 -17.13
N HIS A 33 16.69 25.46 -18.04
CA HIS A 33 17.12 24.60 -19.16
C HIS A 33 17.07 23.10 -18.83
N THR A 34 16.43 22.24 -19.63
CA THR A 34 15.80 22.43 -20.96
C THR A 34 14.33 22.00 -21.01
N ALA A 35 13.60 22.52 -22.00
CA ALA A 35 12.20 22.15 -22.26
C ALA A 35 12.05 20.80 -23.00
N ALA A 36 10.81 20.28 -23.00
CA ALA A 36 10.27 19.26 -23.89
C ALA A 36 10.90 17.85 -23.91
N MET A 37 10.29 16.93 -23.16
CA MET A 37 9.65 15.78 -23.80
C MET A 37 8.24 15.55 -23.24
N ALA A 38 7.22 15.75 -24.09
CA ALA A 38 5.90 15.18 -23.84
C ALA A 38 5.97 13.66 -23.96
N THR A 39 5.07 12.94 -23.27
CA THR A 39 5.07 11.47 -23.20
C THR A 39 5.03 10.82 -24.58
N LYS A 40 6.19 10.32 -25.04
CA LYS A 40 6.26 9.46 -26.24
C LYS A 40 5.66 8.10 -25.94
N TYR A 41 4.35 8.00 -26.09
CA TYR A 41 3.71 6.73 -26.41
C TYR A 41 4.30 6.23 -27.73
N THR A 42 4.90 5.05 -27.73
CA THR A 42 5.47 4.43 -28.93
C THR A 42 4.36 3.92 -29.83
N THR A 43 3.92 4.77 -30.75
CA THR A 43 3.14 4.36 -31.92
C THR A 43 4.01 3.43 -32.77
N TRP A 44 3.70 2.13 -32.71
CA TRP A 44 4.21 1.18 -33.70
C TRP A 44 3.46 1.42 -35.01
N ASN A 45 4.16 1.89 -36.04
CA ASN A 45 3.68 1.74 -37.41
C ASN A 45 3.65 0.24 -37.73
N ILE A 46 2.47 -0.26 -38.11
CA ILE A 46 2.28 -1.60 -38.64
C ILE A 46 1.76 -1.42 -40.07
N ASP A 47 2.66 -1.00 -40.96
CA ASP A 47 2.40 -0.84 -42.39
C ASP A 47 2.42 -2.21 -43.11
N GLU A 48 1.46 -3.09 -42.78
CA GLU A 48 1.17 -4.31 -43.54
C GLU A 48 -0.30 -4.76 -43.36
N GLU A 49 -0.97 -5.17 -44.45
CA GLU A 49 -2.43 -5.42 -44.46
C GLU A 49 -2.88 -6.69 -43.72
N VAL A 50 -3.02 -6.64 -42.40
CA VAL A 50 -3.79 -7.67 -41.66
C VAL A 50 -5.30 -7.46 -41.87
N LYS A 51 -5.85 -8.08 -42.91
CA LYS A 51 -7.30 -8.07 -43.21
C LYS A 51 -8.10 -8.84 -42.15
N ILE A 52 -8.49 -8.15 -41.08
CA ILE A 52 -9.41 -8.64 -40.06
C ILE A 52 -10.78 -8.91 -40.72
N ARG A 53 -11.27 -10.15 -40.65
CA ARG A 53 -12.66 -10.49 -41.01
C ARG A 53 -13.61 -9.77 -40.05
N MET A 54 -14.42 -8.87 -40.57
CA MET A 54 -15.56 -8.31 -39.84
C MET A 54 -16.57 -9.44 -39.54
N THR A 55 -16.70 -9.81 -38.27
CA THR A 55 -17.84 -10.59 -37.79
C THR A 55 -18.93 -9.62 -37.34
N GLU A 56 -20.14 -9.74 -37.88
CA GLU A 56 -21.24 -8.81 -37.64
C GLU A 56 -21.83 -8.91 -36.22
N SER A 57 -21.15 -8.30 -35.24
CA SER A 57 -21.79 -7.88 -33.99
C SER A 57 -21.23 -6.52 -33.56
N GLY A 58 -22.13 -5.55 -33.35
CA GLY A 58 -21.81 -4.13 -33.28
C GLY A 58 -21.13 -3.70 -31.96
N ALA A 59 -19.81 -3.85 -31.87
CA ALA A 59 -18.99 -3.32 -30.80
C ALA A 59 -18.02 -2.25 -31.33
N ALA A 60 -18.54 -1.02 -31.54
CA ALA A 60 -17.71 0.12 -31.92
C ALA A 60 -16.60 0.41 -30.89
N ALA A 61 -15.48 0.94 -31.35
CA ALA A 61 -14.32 1.25 -30.52
C ALA A 61 -14.71 2.13 -29.32
N ARG A 62 -14.47 1.64 -28.10
CA ARG A 62 -14.75 2.41 -26.89
C ARG A 62 -13.68 3.50 -26.72
N PRO A 63 -14.03 4.80 -26.73
CA PRO A 63 -13.09 5.84 -26.37
C PRO A 63 -12.68 5.71 -24.90
N ALA A 64 -11.58 6.36 -24.51
CA ALA A 64 -11.18 6.44 -23.11
C ALA A 64 -12.35 7.00 -22.27
N ILE A 65 -12.82 6.22 -21.30
CA ILE A 65 -14.01 6.57 -20.51
C ILE A 65 -13.63 7.74 -19.59
N SER A 66 -13.99 8.96 -20.00
CA SER A 66 -14.03 10.11 -19.10
C SER A 66 -14.92 9.76 -17.92
N ALA A 67 -14.37 9.77 -16.70
CA ALA A 67 -15.13 9.36 -15.52
C ALA A 67 -16.40 10.23 -15.42
N PRO A 68 -17.61 9.64 -15.30
CA PRO A 68 -18.87 10.37 -15.47
C PRO A 68 -18.97 11.60 -14.58
N GLN A 69 -19.70 12.63 -14.99
CA GLN A 69 -19.83 13.86 -14.18
C GLN A 69 -20.37 13.57 -12.77
N ALA A 70 -21.19 12.53 -12.58
CA ALA A 70 -21.60 12.05 -11.27
C ALA A 70 -20.43 11.55 -10.40
N PHE A 71 -19.44 10.88 -10.99
CA PHE A 71 -18.21 10.46 -10.31
C PHE A 71 -17.27 11.65 -10.05
N GLN A 72 -17.11 12.58 -10.99
CA GLN A 72 -16.32 13.80 -10.75
C GLN A 72 -16.95 14.67 -9.65
N ASN A 73 -18.27 14.86 -9.67
CA ASN A 73 -19.00 15.55 -8.60
C ASN A 73 -18.91 14.79 -7.26
N THR A 74 -18.87 13.46 -7.30
CA THR A 74 -18.61 12.61 -6.12
C THR A 74 -17.21 12.90 -5.58
N LEU A 75 -16.15 12.79 -6.39
CA LEU A 75 -14.77 13.06 -5.94
C LEU A 75 -14.59 14.50 -5.44
N ALA A 76 -15.14 15.50 -6.13
CA ALA A 76 -15.04 16.90 -5.72
C ALA A 76 -15.77 17.20 -4.40
N LYS A 77 -16.95 16.59 -4.19
CA LYS A 77 -17.75 16.78 -2.97
C LYS A 77 -17.25 15.94 -1.79
N TYR A 78 -16.54 14.83 -2.05
CA TYR A 78 -16.31 13.77 -1.07
C TYR A 78 -14.85 13.33 -0.88
N GLY A 79 -13.95 13.75 -1.76
CA GLY A 79 -12.57 13.29 -1.86
C GLY A 79 -12.41 11.98 -2.61
N SER A 80 -11.22 11.77 -3.18
CA SER A 80 -10.69 10.45 -3.55
C SER A 80 -9.44 10.20 -2.71
N ALA A 81 -9.32 9.03 -2.07
CA ALA A 81 -8.09 8.64 -1.37
C ALA A 81 -7.18 7.85 -2.31
N ASN A 82 -6.41 8.57 -3.13
CA ASN A 82 -5.48 7.97 -4.09
C ASN A 82 -4.06 7.78 -3.51
N ALA A 83 -3.87 8.09 -2.22
CA ALA A 83 -2.62 7.95 -1.49
C ALA A 83 -2.88 7.33 -0.10
N LEU A 84 -2.03 6.38 0.31
CA LEU A 84 -2.21 5.57 1.52
C LEU A 84 -2.32 6.37 2.84
N GLN A 85 -1.78 7.59 2.87
CA GLN A 85 -1.78 8.45 4.06
C GLN A 85 -2.99 9.40 4.12
N GLN A 86 -3.88 9.40 3.12
CA GLN A 86 -5.00 10.33 3.05
C GLN A 86 -6.18 9.88 3.93
N THR A 87 -6.39 10.55 5.06
CA THR A 87 -7.52 10.28 5.97
C THR A 87 -8.84 10.74 5.37
N LEU A 88 -9.84 9.86 5.31
CA LEU A 88 -11.22 10.19 4.96
C LEU A 88 -12.13 10.10 6.20
N LYS A 89 -13.07 11.04 6.34
CA LYS A 89 -14.10 10.98 7.39
C LYS A 89 -15.13 9.90 7.05
N ILE A 90 -15.16 8.85 7.87
CA ILE A 90 -16.20 7.79 7.80
C ILE A 90 -17.58 8.42 7.93
N ARG A 91 -18.54 7.92 7.15
CA ARG A 91 -19.89 8.47 7.06
C ARG A 91 -20.87 7.56 7.78
N MET A 92 -21.48 8.12 8.81
CA MET A 92 -22.54 7.47 9.56
C MET A 92 -23.89 7.98 9.04
N THR A 93 -24.87 7.09 8.90
CA THR A 93 -26.28 7.47 8.75
C THR A 93 -26.94 7.56 10.13
N GLU A 94 -28.11 8.19 10.22
CA GLU A 94 -28.88 8.28 11.47
C GLU A 94 -29.51 6.94 11.87
N SER A 95 -29.77 6.07 10.90
CA SER A 95 -30.34 4.73 11.12
C SER A 95 -29.82 3.69 10.11
N GLY A 96 -30.16 2.41 10.33
CA GLY A 96 -29.77 1.31 9.45
C GLY A 96 -28.34 0.80 9.65
N ALA A 97 -27.84 0.02 8.69
CA ALA A 97 -26.53 -0.64 8.82
C ALA A 97 -25.35 0.33 8.90
N ALA A 98 -25.42 1.48 8.21
CA ALA A 98 -24.41 2.52 8.22
C ALA A 98 -24.49 3.49 9.43
N ALA A 99 -25.43 3.27 10.36
CA ALA A 99 -25.45 3.96 11.66
C ALA A 99 -24.65 3.21 12.74
N ARG A 100 -24.29 1.95 12.49
CA ARG A 100 -23.53 1.11 13.44
C ARG A 100 -22.12 1.70 13.62
N PRO A 101 -21.62 1.89 14.86
CA PRO A 101 -20.28 2.43 15.10
C PRO A 101 -19.20 1.71 14.29
N ALA A 102 -18.31 2.48 13.67
CA ALA A 102 -17.19 1.94 12.92
C ALA A 102 -16.21 1.23 13.87
N ILE A 103 -15.85 -0.01 13.54
CA ILE A 103 -14.89 -0.83 14.29
C ILE A 103 -13.72 -1.22 13.37
N SER A 104 -12.53 -1.40 13.94
CA SER A 104 -11.37 -1.88 13.20
C SER A 104 -11.47 -3.38 12.89
N ALA A 105 -10.71 -3.87 11.91
CA ALA A 105 -10.64 -5.31 11.62
C ALA A 105 -10.16 -6.15 12.83
N PRO A 106 -9.13 -5.75 13.61
CA PRO A 106 -8.80 -6.40 14.88
C PRO A 106 -9.98 -6.45 15.86
N GLN A 107 -10.73 -5.37 16.03
CA GLN A 107 -11.90 -5.33 16.92
C GLN A 107 -13.02 -6.26 16.43
N ALA A 108 -13.26 -6.32 15.11
CA ALA A 108 -14.23 -7.25 14.53
C ALA A 108 -13.82 -8.73 14.75
N PHE A 109 -12.53 -9.03 14.66
CA PHE A 109 -11.99 -10.36 14.98
C PHE A 109 -12.17 -10.67 16.48
N GLN A 110 -11.79 -9.77 17.38
CA GLN A 110 -11.98 -9.93 18.83
C GLN A 110 -13.45 -10.13 19.23
N ASN A 111 -14.37 -9.39 18.59
CA ASN A 111 -15.82 -9.57 18.75
C ASN A 111 -16.33 -10.94 18.26
N THR A 112 -15.56 -11.62 17.42
CA THR A 112 -15.81 -12.99 16.94
C THR A 112 -15.22 -14.02 17.91
N LEU A 113 -13.99 -13.82 18.41
CA LEU A 113 -13.37 -14.65 19.45
C LEU A 113 -14.26 -14.78 20.69
N ALA A 114 -14.79 -13.66 21.18
CA ALA A 114 -15.65 -13.59 22.37
C ALA A 114 -16.96 -14.39 22.26
N LYS A 115 -17.28 -14.94 21.07
CA LYS A 115 -18.47 -15.76 20.80
C LYS A 115 -18.13 -17.15 20.27
N PHE A 116 -17.05 -17.27 19.52
CA PHE A 116 -16.75 -18.44 18.68
C PHE A 116 -15.27 -18.87 18.74
N GLY A 117 -14.47 -18.40 19.70
CA GLY A 117 -13.03 -18.65 19.76
C GLY A 117 -12.61 -20.13 19.62
N SER A 118 -13.38 -21.06 20.21
CA SER A 118 -13.14 -22.51 20.11
C SER A 118 -13.76 -23.20 18.89
N ALA A 119 -14.56 -22.49 18.08
CA ALA A 119 -15.14 -23.02 16.85
C ALA A 119 -14.11 -22.99 15.70
N ASN A 120 -14.25 -23.91 14.74
CA ASN A 120 -13.40 -23.95 13.55
C ASN A 120 -13.62 -22.72 12.66
N ALA A 121 -12.53 -22.17 12.14
CA ALA A 121 -12.49 -20.94 11.34
C ALA A 121 -11.91 -21.16 9.94
N LEU A 122 -10.75 -21.82 9.88
CA LEU A 122 -10.07 -22.16 8.62
C LEU A 122 -10.00 -23.68 8.48
N HIS A 123 -10.54 -24.22 7.39
CA HIS A 123 -10.44 -25.62 7.01
C HIS A 123 -9.45 -25.77 5.85
N PHE A 124 -8.50 -26.68 5.98
CA PHE A 124 -7.46 -26.90 4.99
C PHE A 124 -7.02 -28.37 4.97
N LYS A 125 -6.33 -28.77 3.90
CA LYS A 125 -5.68 -30.08 3.87
C LYS A 125 -4.22 -29.98 4.30
N LYS A 126 -3.79 -30.91 5.14
CA LYS A 126 -2.39 -31.16 5.44
C LYS A 126 -2.12 -32.65 5.30
N ASP A 127 -1.05 -33.00 4.59
CA ASP A 127 -0.61 -34.39 4.35
C ASP A 127 -1.70 -35.31 3.76
N GLY A 128 -2.66 -34.71 3.05
CA GLY A 128 -3.83 -35.36 2.43
C GLY A 128 -5.13 -35.29 3.26
N GLU A 129 -5.01 -35.20 4.58
CA GLU A 129 -6.12 -35.17 5.54
C GLU A 129 -6.71 -33.77 5.72
N TRP A 130 -8.01 -33.70 6.05
CA TRP A 130 -8.67 -32.44 6.38
C TRP A 130 -8.45 -32.09 7.85
N THR A 131 -7.94 -30.89 8.10
CA THR A 131 -7.72 -30.32 9.43
C THR A 131 -8.28 -28.90 9.50
N SER A 132 -8.29 -28.29 10.69
CA SER A 132 -8.78 -26.92 10.86
C SER A 132 -8.14 -26.18 12.04
N TYR A 133 -8.00 -24.88 11.88
CA TYR A 133 -7.71 -23.97 12.98
C TYR A 133 -9.00 -23.43 13.58
N SER A 134 -9.03 -23.33 14.91
CA SER A 134 -10.06 -22.58 15.63
C SER A 134 -9.92 -21.07 15.38
N PHE A 135 -10.96 -20.28 15.65
CA PHE A 135 -10.86 -18.82 15.60
C PHE A 135 -9.75 -18.28 16.51
N GLN A 136 -9.55 -18.90 17.69
CA GLN A 136 -8.46 -18.54 18.60
C GLN A 136 -7.09 -18.83 17.97
N THR A 137 -6.85 -20.06 17.51
CA THR A 137 -5.59 -20.45 16.85
C THR A 137 -5.28 -19.59 15.62
N TYR A 138 -6.30 -19.22 14.85
CA TYR A 138 -6.15 -18.33 13.70
C TYR A 138 -5.76 -16.91 14.13
N TYR A 139 -6.43 -16.34 15.14
CA TYR A 139 -6.07 -15.03 15.70
C TYR A 139 -4.66 -14.99 16.29
N ASP A 140 -4.28 -16.02 17.05
CA ASP A 140 -2.96 -16.11 17.67
C ASP A 140 -1.86 -16.12 16.60
N LYS A 141 -2.06 -16.87 15.51
CA LYS A 141 -1.16 -16.87 14.34
C LYS A 141 -1.14 -15.53 13.60
N CYS A 142 -2.28 -14.83 13.48
CA CYS A 142 -2.30 -13.46 12.93
C CYS A 142 -1.50 -12.48 13.81
N CYS A 143 -1.57 -12.62 15.14
CA CYS A 143 -0.80 -11.81 16.07
C CYS A 143 0.71 -12.14 16.03
N GLN A 144 1.07 -13.42 15.91
CA GLN A 144 2.46 -13.85 15.68
C GLN A 144 3.01 -13.25 14.39
N PHE A 145 2.28 -13.37 13.27
CA PHE A 145 2.70 -12.81 11.98
C PHE A 145 2.83 -11.28 12.03
N ALA A 146 1.87 -10.59 12.66
CA ALA A 146 1.92 -9.15 12.87
C ALA A 146 3.16 -8.72 13.68
N LYS A 147 3.54 -9.50 14.70
CA LYS A 147 4.76 -9.26 15.48
C LYS A 147 6.04 -9.58 14.70
N GLY A 148 6.05 -10.59 13.83
CA GLY A 148 7.13 -10.84 12.88
C GLY A 148 7.34 -9.68 11.90
N LEU A 149 6.24 -9.11 11.36
CA LEU A 149 6.28 -7.91 10.53
C LEU A 149 6.88 -6.70 11.28
N LEU A 150 6.47 -6.48 12.53
CA LEU A 150 7.04 -5.40 13.37
C LEU A 150 8.52 -5.66 13.70
N HIS A 151 8.93 -6.92 13.91
CA HIS A 151 10.33 -7.29 14.14
C HIS A 151 11.22 -6.92 12.94
N VAL A 152 10.80 -7.23 11.71
CA VAL A 152 11.52 -6.81 10.49
C VAL A 152 11.31 -5.33 10.12
N GLY A 153 10.70 -4.57 11.03
CA GLY A 153 10.57 -3.12 10.95
C GLY A 153 9.52 -2.63 9.94
N LEU A 154 8.43 -3.35 9.70
CA LEU A 154 7.30 -2.85 8.91
C LEU A 154 6.77 -1.54 9.53
N GLU A 155 6.78 -0.47 8.75
CA GLU A 155 6.21 0.81 9.17
C GLU A 155 4.71 0.88 8.83
N ARG A 156 3.97 1.70 9.57
CA ARG A 156 2.54 1.88 9.36
C ARG A 156 2.25 2.33 7.92
N TYR A 157 1.27 1.68 7.29
CA TYR A 157 0.88 1.84 5.89
C TYR A 157 1.88 1.34 4.83
N GLN A 158 2.99 0.70 5.18
CA GLN A 158 3.81 -0.04 4.19
C GLN A 158 3.10 -1.31 3.72
N GLY A 159 3.42 -1.75 2.50
CA GLY A 159 2.79 -2.92 1.90
C GLY A 159 3.35 -4.26 2.39
N VAL A 160 2.50 -5.28 2.37
CA VAL A 160 2.87 -6.69 2.48
C VAL A 160 2.30 -7.40 1.26
N SER A 161 3.15 -7.73 0.28
CA SER A 161 2.70 -8.44 -0.92
C SER A 161 2.58 -9.94 -0.66
N ILE A 162 1.50 -10.58 -1.11
CA ILE A 162 1.22 -11.99 -0.84
C ILE A 162 0.94 -12.71 -2.16
N ILE A 163 1.81 -13.65 -2.55
CA ILE A 163 1.70 -14.42 -3.80
C ILE A 163 1.57 -15.92 -3.50
N GLY A 164 0.42 -16.50 -3.83
CA GLY A 164 0.17 -17.91 -3.54
C GLY A 164 -1.24 -18.39 -3.89
N PHE A 165 -1.45 -19.69 -3.74
CA PHE A 165 -2.80 -20.26 -3.73
C PHE A 165 -3.48 -20.05 -2.36
N ASN A 166 -4.77 -20.35 -2.29
CA ASN A 166 -5.56 -20.21 -1.06
C ASN A 166 -5.08 -21.23 0.00
N SER A 167 -4.51 -20.73 1.09
CA SER A 167 -4.01 -21.52 2.22
C SER A 167 -4.20 -20.78 3.55
N PRO A 168 -4.03 -21.45 4.70
CA PRO A 168 -4.05 -20.77 6.00
C PRO A 168 -3.00 -19.66 6.11
N GLU A 169 -1.81 -19.89 5.56
CA GLU A 169 -0.67 -18.98 5.62
C GLU A 169 -0.97 -17.68 4.84
N TRP A 170 -1.63 -17.79 3.67
CA TRP A 170 -2.13 -16.65 2.91
C TRP A 170 -3.10 -15.81 3.75
N ALA A 171 -4.07 -16.44 4.40
CA ALA A 171 -5.08 -15.75 5.22
C ALA A 171 -4.49 -15.14 6.51
N ILE A 172 -3.55 -15.83 7.15
CA ILE A 172 -2.81 -15.34 8.31
C ILE A 172 -1.93 -14.13 7.92
N ALA A 173 -1.32 -14.15 6.74
CA ALA A 173 -0.50 -13.04 6.25
C ALA A 173 -1.35 -11.78 5.95
N ASP A 174 -2.51 -11.93 5.32
CA ASP A 174 -3.44 -10.83 5.01
C ASP A 174 -3.93 -10.13 6.27
N ILE A 175 -4.51 -10.88 7.21
CA ILE A 175 -5.00 -10.34 8.48
C ILE A 175 -3.85 -9.88 9.38
N GLY A 176 -2.72 -10.58 9.41
CA GLY A 176 -1.52 -10.21 10.16
C GLY A 176 -0.90 -8.89 9.69
N ALA A 177 -0.89 -8.62 8.37
CA ALA A 177 -0.48 -7.33 7.82
C ALA A 177 -1.39 -6.18 8.28
N ILE A 178 -2.71 -6.41 8.29
CA ILE A 178 -3.69 -5.44 8.80
C ILE A 178 -3.53 -5.23 10.31
N PHE A 179 -3.21 -6.29 11.08
CA PHE A 179 -2.96 -6.22 12.52
C PHE A 179 -1.69 -5.43 12.85
N ALA A 180 -0.62 -5.54 12.04
CA ALA A 180 0.58 -4.72 12.14
C ALA A 180 0.37 -3.26 11.68
N GLY A 181 -0.79 -2.94 11.09
CA GLY A 181 -1.08 -1.61 10.55
C GLY A 181 -0.45 -1.33 9.18
N GLY A 182 0.00 -2.36 8.47
CA GLY A 182 0.39 -2.31 7.06
C GLY A 182 -0.80 -2.52 6.11
N VAL A 183 -0.49 -2.74 4.83
CA VAL A 183 -1.49 -2.95 3.76
C VAL A 183 -1.20 -4.25 3.01
N ALA A 184 -2.09 -5.23 3.10
CA ALA A 184 -1.98 -6.47 2.34
C ALA A 184 -2.21 -6.23 0.83
N ALA A 185 -1.38 -6.85 -0.01
CA ALA A 185 -1.43 -6.71 -1.47
C ALA A 185 -1.31 -8.08 -2.15
N GLY A 186 -2.46 -8.73 -2.40
CA GLY A 186 -2.52 -10.02 -3.07
C GLY A 186 -2.05 -9.97 -4.54
N ILE A 187 -1.25 -10.96 -4.95
CA ILE A 187 -0.71 -11.10 -6.30
C ILE A 187 -1.05 -12.50 -6.84
N TYR A 188 -1.58 -12.59 -8.06
CA TYR A 188 -1.88 -13.86 -8.70
C TYR A 188 -0.62 -14.67 -9.03
N THR A 189 -0.64 -15.97 -8.75
CA THR A 189 0.48 -16.91 -9.00
C THR A 189 0.88 -17.02 -10.48
N THR A 190 0.01 -16.61 -11.40
CA THR A 190 0.24 -16.52 -12.84
C THR A 190 1.00 -15.26 -13.28
N ASN A 191 1.17 -14.25 -12.41
CA ASN A 191 1.91 -13.04 -12.75
C ASN A 191 3.40 -13.33 -13.00
N ASN A 192 3.96 -12.67 -14.02
CA ASN A 192 5.40 -12.70 -14.30
C ASN A 192 6.17 -11.71 -13.38
N PRO A 193 7.51 -11.81 -13.26
CA PRO A 193 8.29 -10.95 -12.37
C PRO A 193 8.09 -9.45 -12.57
N LYS A 194 7.92 -8.96 -13.81
CA LYS A 194 7.67 -7.53 -14.06
C LYS A 194 6.31 -7.06 -13.53
N ALA A 195 5.30 -7.91 -13.59
CA ALA A 195 3.99 -7.63 -12.98
C ALA A 195 4.05 -7.70 -11.44
N CYS A 196 4.83 -8.63 -10.87
CA CYS A 196 5.11 -8.67 -9.44
C CYS A 196 5.83 -7.39 -8.97
N GLU A 197 6.85 -6.94 -9.71
CA GLU A 197 7.60 -5.71 -9.43
C GLU A 197 6.71 -4.47 -9.46
N PHE A 198 5.88 -4.33 -10.49
CA PHE A 198 4.93 -3.22 -10.60
C PHE A 198 3.99 -3.16 -9.38
N ILE A 199 3.41 -4.29 -8.98
CA ILE A 199 2.50 -4.34 -7.83
C ILE A 199 3.26 -4.01 -6.54
N ALA A 200 4.38 -4.69 -6.25
CA ALA A 200 5.13 -4.48 -5.03
C ALA A 200 5.71 -3.06 -4.88
N LYS A 201 6.10 -2.41 -5.99
CA LYS A 201 6.43 -0.98 -6.01
C LYS A 201 5.21 -0.10 -5.72
N HIS A 202 4.06 -0.41 -6.33
CA HIS A 202 2.86 0.42 -6.20
C HIS A 202 2.19 0.31 -4.82
N SER A 203 2.24 -0.87 -4.18
CA SER A 203 1.80 -1.08 -2.79
C SER A 203 2.83 -0.68 -1.73
N ASP A 204 3.98 -0.11 -2.12
CA ASP A 204 5.06 0.31 -1.22
C ASP A 204 5.55 -0.83 -0.32
N SER A 205 5.71 -2.03 -0.89
CA SER A 205 5.87 -3.27 -0.12
C SER A 205 7.23 -3.38 0.56
N ALA A 206 7.20 -3.57 1.87
CA ALA A 206 8.36 -3.83 2.71
C ALA A 206 8.57 -5.32 3.02
N VAL A 207 7.53 -6.15 2.90
CA VAL A 207 7.63 -7.61 3.04
C VAL A 207 6.91 -8.29 1.87
N VAL A 208 7.42 -9.42 1.42
CA VAL A 208 6.73 -10.29 0.45
C VAL A 208 6.62 -11.71 1.02
N VAL A 209 5.45 -12.30 0.87
CA VAL A 209 5.10 -13.64 1.35
C VAL A 209 4.80 -14.53 0.13
N CYS A 210 5.46 -15.68 0.02
CA CYS A 210 5.51 -16.51 -1.19
C CYS A 210 5.14 -17.99 -0.95
N ASP A 211 4.28 -18.54 -1.81
CA ASP A 211 3.96 -19.96 -1.93
C ASP A 211 5.07 -20.71 -2.70
N GLY A 212 6.05 -21.21 -1.95
CA GLY A 212 7.17 -22.00 -2.43
C GLY A 212 8.19 -21.29 -3.33
N VAL A 213 9.25 -22.04 -3.68
CA VAL A 213 10.46 -21.49 -4.33
C VAL A 213 10.15 -20.81 -5.66
N LYS A 214 9.21 -21.35 -6.46
CA LYS A 214 8.81 -20.80 -7.77
C LYS A 214 8.19 -19.40 -7.71
N GLN A 215 7.66 -18.98 -6.56
CA GLN A 215 7.19 -17.60 -6.36
C GLN A 215 8.30 -16.74 -5.75
N LEU A 216 9.10 -17.29 -4.83
CA LEU A 216 10.29 -16.65 -4.27
C LEU A 216 11.29 -16.23 -5.36
N GLU A 217 11.59 -17.09 -6.33
CA GLU A 217 12.47 -16.82 -7.49
C GLU A 217 12.06 -15.57 -8.26
N LYS A 218 10.75 -15.34 -8.44
CA LYS A 218 10.24 -14.14 -9.13
C LYS A 218 10.60 -12.86 -8.40
N PHE A 219 10.67 -12.90 -7.07
CA PHE A 219 11.04 -11.77 -6.22
C PHE A 219 12.56 -11.62 -6.09
N LEU A 220 13.31 -12.72 -6.02
CA LEU A 220 14.77 -12.70 -6.08
C LEU A 220 15.29 -12.08 -7.40
N ALA A 221 14.58 -12.29 -8.51
CA ALA A 221 14.91 -11.70 -9.82
C ALA A 221 14.64 -10.18 -9.93
N ILE A 222 13.94 -9.56 -8.98
CA ILE A 222 13.53 -8.14 -9.00
C ILE A 222 13.85 -7.38 -7.71
N GLN A 223 14.45 -8.03 -6.70
CA GLN A 223 14.73 -7.43 -5.38
C GLN A 223 15.54 -6.12 -5.47
N ASP A 224 16.44 -6.02 -6.46
CA ASP A 224 17.21 -4.83 -6.81
C ASP A 224 16.35 -3.61 -7.12
N ASN A 225 15.15 -3.83 -7.62
CA ASN A 225 14.17 -2.81 -7.97
C ASN A 225 13.20 -2.48 -6.82
N LEU A 226 13.30 -3.14 -5.66
CA LEU A 226 12.40 -3.00 -4.52
C LEU A 226 13.10 -2.35 -3.30
N PRO A 227 13.40 -1.03 -3.33
CA PRO A 227 14.28 -0.37 -2.36
C PRO A 227 13.75 -0.28 -0.92
N LYS A 228 12.50 -0.70 -0.68
CA LYS A 228 11.87 -0.77 0.65
C LYS A 228 11.74 -2.19 1.19
N LEU A 229 12.10 -3.22 0.40
CA LEU A 229 12.03 -4.61 0.82
C LEU A 229 12.96 -4.86 2.02
N LYS A 230 12.40 -5.42 3.09
CA LYS A 230 13.09 -5.72 4.37
C LYS A 230 13.18 -7.23 4.63
N ALA A 231 12.22 -8.01 4.13
CA ALA A 231 12.19 -9.46 4.28
C ALA A 231 11.43 -10.17 3.15
N LEU A 232 11.83 -11.41 2.88
CA LEU A 232 11.07 -12.40 2.11
C LEU A 232 10.63 -13.52 3.08
N VAL A 233 9.38 -13.97 2.95
CA VAL A 233 8.81 -15.05 3.77
C VAL A 233 8.25 -16.10 2.83
N MET A 234 8.52 -17.38 3.09
CA MET A 234 8.07 -18.48 2.22
C MET A 234 7.33 -19.56 3.02
N TRP A 235 6.19 -20.01 2.48
CA TRP A 235 5.49 -21.21 2.97
C TRP A 235 5.51 -22.33 1.92
N ASN A 236 5.07 -23.54 2.30
CA ASN A 236 4.86 -24.67 1.39
C ASN A 236 6.12 -25.24 0.70
N ASP A 237 7.33 -24.87 1.12
CA ASP A 237 8.60 -25.35 0.56
C ASP A 237 9.76 -25.08 1.55
N VAL A 238 10.95 -25.66 1.30
CA VAL A 238 12.17 -25.42 2.10
C VAL A 238 13.03 -24.37 1.40
N VAL A 239 13.59 -23.41 2.14
CA VAL A 239 14.51 -22.39 1.58
C VAL A 239 15.77 -23.09 1.01
N PRO A 240 16.03 -23.05 -0.32
CA PRO A 240 17.15 -23.77 -0.90
C PRO A 240 18.52 -23.22 -0.47
N GLU A 241 19.45 -24.13 -0.19
CA GLU A 241 20.82 -23.79 0.15
C GLU A 241 21.51 -22.98 -0.97
N GLY A 242 22.28 -21.97 -0.58
CA GLY A 242 23.07 -21.16 -1.52
C GLY A 242 22.28 -20.06 -2.27
N ILE A 243 20.98 -19.87 -2.02
CA ILE A 243 20.25 -18.71 -2.57
C ILE A 243 20.88 -17.40 -2.07
N GLN A 244 21.15 -16.49 -3.02
CA GLN A 244 21.61 -15.14 -2.74
C GLN A 244 20.44 -14.16 -2.72
N SER A 245 20.29 -13.44 -1.61
CA SER A 245 19.30 -12.38 -1.44
C SER A 245 19.92 -11.21 -0.70
N LYS A 246 19.45 -10.00 -1.01
CA LYS A 246 19.81 -8.74 -0.33
C LYS A 246 19.07 -8.53 0.98
N VAL A 247 18.01 -9.32 1.20
CA VAL A 247 17.17 -9.32 2.40
C VAL A 247 17.10 -10.72 2.99
N PRO A 248 16.89 -10.86 4.31
CA PRO A 248 16.67 -12.17 4.91
C PRO A 248 15.45 -12.88 4.29
N ILE A 249 15.58 -14.19 4.15
CA ILE A 249 14.51 -15.12 3.74
C ILE A 249 14.16 -15.97 4.97
N TYR A 250 12.88 -16.07 5.30
CA TYR A 250 12.36 -16.86 6.41
C TYR A 250 11.40 -17.94 5.91
N THR A 251 11.32 -19.07 6.61
CA THR A 251 10.11 -19.91 6.52
C THR A 251 8.95 -19.20 7.21
N PHE A 252 7.71 -19.56 6.88
CA PHE A 252 6.54 -18.99 7.52
C PHE A 252 6.52 -19.29 9.02
N GLU A 253 6.87 -20.52 9.40
CA GLU A 253 7.04 -20.97 10.79
C GLU A 253 8.07 -20.12 11.55
N ASP A 254 9.29 -19.94 11.03
CA ASP A 254 10.31 -19.10 11.67
C ASP A 254 9.84 -17.65 11.82
N PHE A 255 9.12 -17.12 10.82
CA PHE A 255 8.63 -15.75 10.82
C PHE A 255 7.53 -15.50 11.87
N LEU A 256 6.71 -16.50 12.19
CA LEU A 256 5.78 -16.43 13.34
C LEU A 256 6.53 -16.37 14.68
N GLU A 257 7.70 -16.99 14.76
CA GLU A 257 8.49 -17.12 16.00
C GLU A 257 9.36 -15.88 16.28
N LEU A 258 9.80 -15.14 15.23
CA LEU A 258 10.47 -13.83 15.36
C LEU A 258 9.70 -12.83 16.25
N GLY A 259 8.37 -12.94 16.25
CA GLY A 259 7.49 -12.03 16.96
C GLY A 259 7.50 -12.18 18.49
N LYS A 260 8.13 -13.21 19.07
CA LYS A 260 8.04 -13.52 20.52
C LYS A 260 8.50 -12.39 21.44
N ASP A 261 9.60 -11.73 21.11
CA ASP A 261 10.19 -10.67 21.94
C ASP A 261 9.54 -9.28 21.72
N VAL A 262 8.72 -9.14 20.67
CA VAL A 262 7.91 -7.94 20.41
C VAL A 262 6.72 -7.98 21.37
N LYS A 263 6.58 -6.96 22.23
CA LYS A 263 5.54 -6.90 23.27
C LYS A 263 4.18 -6.45 22.73
#